data_AF-A0A318QK43-F1
#
_entry.id   AF-A0A318QK43-F1
#
_cell.length_a   1.000
_cell.length_b   1.000
_cell.length_c   1.000
_cell.angle_alpha   90.00
_cell.angle_beta   90.00
_cell.angle_gamma   90.00
#
_symmetry.space_group_name_H-M   'P 1'
#
loop_
_entity.id
_entity.type
_entity.pdbx_description
1 polymer ?
#
loop_
_entity_poly.entity_id
_entity_poly.type
_entity_poly.pdbx_seq_one_letter_code
_entity_poly.pdbx_strand_id
1 'polypeptide(L)'
;MKDSPGTLPQKRPWQLLVVGDGGTLLTQQDIEALTRILDLLPHVAGLDITTSAGSARVSRDVPGNYIQQADQILAGMFTRNPDVTGITFPAPHGRAAHTATPDDPHVLPHDRALTAIMDARQRGEITADEMIAQIRQAGA
;
A
#
# COMPACT_ATOMS: atom_id res chain seq x y z
N MET A 1 32.37 15.47 -21.70
CA MET A 1 31.92 14.59 -20.60
C MET A 1 31.53 15.47 -19.43
N LYS A 2 30.23 15.55 -19.13
CA LYS A 2 29.73 16.10 -17.88
C LYS A 2 28.85 15.00 -17.31
N ASP A 3 29.33 14.36 -16.26
CA ASP A 3 28.57 13.38 -15.50
C ASP A 3 27.39 14.11 -14.88
N SER A 4 26.19 13.85 -15.41
CA SER A 4 24.94 14.19 -14.74
C SER A 4 24.93 13.47 -13.39
N PRO A 5 24.46 14.10 -12.29
CA PRO A 5 24.39 13.42 -11.01
C PRO A 5 23.54 12.18 -11.21
N GLY A 6 24.17 11.02 -11.04
CA GLY A 6 23.49 9.74 -11.11
C GLY A 6 22.39 9.75 -10.07
N THR A 7 21.15 9.97 -10.52
CA THR A 7 19.99 9.51 -9.78
C THR A 7 20.17 8.00 -9.71
N LEU A 8 20.70 7.50 -8.58
CA LEU A 8 20.63 6.08 -8.26
C LEU A 8 19.19 5.66 -8.57
N PRO A 9 18.93 4.57 -9.33
CA PRO A 9 17.58 4.15 -9.58
C PRO A 9 16.94 3.87 -8.22
N GLN A 10 16.16 4.83 -7.73
CA GLN A 10 15.46 4.70 -6.48
C GLN A 10 14.50 3.55 -6.71
N LYS A 11 14.72 2.43 -6.02
CA LYS A 11 13.90 1.24 -6.16
C LYS A 11 12.45 1.68 -5.96
N ARG A 12 11.62 1.50 -7.00
CA ARG A 12 10.23 1.98 -6.98
C ARG A 12 9.54 1.42 -5.73
N PRO A 13 8.78 2.24 -4.97
CA PRO A 13 8.06 1.78 -3.79
C PRO A 13 6.83 0.93 -4.14
N TRP A 14 6.68 0.55 -5.40
CA TRP A 14 5.58 -0.25 -5.92
C TRP A 14 6.02 -1.07 -7.13
N GLN A 15 5.25 -2.12 -7.42
CA GLN A 15 5.35 -2.98 -8.59
C GLN A 15 4.02 -2.99 -9.36
N LEU A 16 4.04 -3.41 -10.63
CA LEU A 16 2.84 -3.47 -11.45
C LEU A 16 2.00 -4.70 -11.05
N LEU A 17 0.74 -4.48 -10.67
CA LEU A 17 -0.24 -5.54 -10.51
C LEU A 17 -1.15 -5.57 -11.74
N VAL A 18 -1.28 -6.73 -12.34
CA VAL A 18 -2.14 -6.97 -13.51
C VAL A 18 -3.16 -8.04 -13.15
N VAL A 19 -4.45 -7.72 -13.29
CA VAL A 19 -5.57 -8.63 -12.97
C VAL A 19 -6.51 -8.72 -14.17
N GLY A 20 -6.75 -9.95 -14.63
CA GLY A 20 -7.64 -10.25 -15.77
C GLY A 20 -6.90 -10.84 -16.97
N ASP A 21 -7.67 -11.43 -17.88
CA ASP A 21 -7.16 -12.23 -19.00
C ASP A 21 -6.35 -11.42 -20.01
N GLY A 22 -6.63 -10.11 -20.11
CA GLY A 22 -5.87 -9.20 -20.96
C GLY A 22 -4.41 -9.02 -20.56
N GLY A 23 -4.00 -9.44 -19.36
CA GLY A 23 -2.61 -9.42 -18.92
C GLY A 23 -1.73 -10.48 -19.59
N THR A 24 -2.33 -11.56 -20.09
CA THR A 24 -1.61 -12.75 -20.59
C THR A 24 -0.80 -12.49 -21.87
N LEU A 25 -1.18 -11.45 -22.63
CA LEU A 25 -0.51 -11.06 -23.88
C LEU A 25 0.52 -9.94 -23.70
N LEU A 26 0.70 -9.42 -22.48
CA LEU A 26 1.63 -8.32 -22.24
C LEU A 26 3.07 -8.80 -22.30
N THR A 27 3.86 -8.15 -23.14
CA THR A 27 5.31 -8.35 -23.19
C THR A 27 6.00 -7.60 -22.06
N GLN A 28 7.28 -7.91 -21.80
CA GLN A 28 8.07 -7.13 -20.86
C GLN A 28 8.13 -5.64 -21.24
N GLN A 29 8.20 -5.32 -22.54
CA GLN A 29 8.21 -3.94 -23.01
C GLN A 29 6.88 -3.22 -22.70
N ASP A 30 5.75 -3.92 -22.80
CA ASP A 30 4.44 -3.37 -22.42
C ASP A 30 4.36 -3.11 -20.91
N ILE A 31 4.86 -4.05 -20.10
CA ILE A 31 4.93 -3.89 -18.63
C ILE A 31 5.79 -2.68 -18.25
N GLU A 32 6.95 -2.50 -18.90
CA GLU A 32 7.82 -1.33 -18.69
C GLU A 32 7.13 -0.02 -19.11
N ALA A 33 6.44 -0.01 -20.24
CA ALA A 33 5.69 1.17 -20.71
C ALA A 33 4.54 1.53 -19.77
N LEU A 34 3.73 0.55 -19.35
CA LEU A 34 2.64 0.74 -18.38
C LEU A 34 3.17 1.23 -17.03
N THR A 35 4.28 0.66 -16.57
CA THR A 35 4.98 1.13 -15.37
C THR A 35 5.38 2.59 -15.52
N ARG A 36 5.93 2.98 -16.67
CA ARG A 36 6.33 4.36 -16.92
C ARG A 36 5.14 5.33 -16.98
N ILE A 37 4.01 4.91 -17.55
CA ILE A 37 2.78 5.73 -17.56
C ILE A 37 2.32 5.99 -16.12
N LEU A 38 2.33 4.97 -15.26
CA LEU A 38 1.99 5.12 -13.86
C LEU A 38 3.05 5.91 -13.07
N ASP A 39 4.34 5.85 -13.40
CA ASP A 39 5.34 6.76 -12.81
C ASP A 39 5.00 8.23 -13.12
N LEU A 40 4.54 8.52 -14.34
CA LEU A 40 4.23 9.88 -14.81
C LEU A 40 2.89 10.42 -14.29
N LEU A 41 1.95 9.55 -13.95
CA LEU A 41 0.58 9.92 -13.55
C LEU A 41 0.28 9.48 -12.10
N PRO A 42 0.94 10.04 -11.07
CA PRO A 42 0.85 9.57 -9.69
C PRO A 42 -0.57 9.62 -9.10
N HIS A 43 -1.45 10.45 -9.65
CA HIS A 43 -2.85 10.59 -9.25
C HIS A 43 -3.79 9.54 -9.87
N VAL A 44 -3.35 8.83 -10.91
CA VAL A 44 -4.15 7.76 -11.54
C VAL A 44 -3.97 6.48 -10.72
N ALA A 45 -5.04 5.93 -10.16
CA ALA A 45 -5.00 4.73 -9.32
C ALA A 45 -4.69 3.45 -10.11
N GLY A 46 -5.01 3.43 -11.40
CA GLY A 46 -4.79 2.30 -12.30
C GLY A 46 -5.35 2.56 -13.69
N LEU A 47 -5.01 1.69 -14.63
CA LEU A 47 -5.41 1.72 -16.03
C LEU A 47 -6.26 0.49 -16.33
N ASP A 48 -7.29 0.65 -17.15
CA ASP A 48 -7.97 -0.47 -17.77
C ASP A 48 -7.40 -0.66 -19.17
N ILE A 49 -7.00 -1.88 -19.50
CA ILE A 49 -6.49 -2.23 -20.82
C ILE A 49 -7.38 -3.29 -21.45
N THR A 50 -7.47 -3.28 -22.77
CA THR A 50 -8.22 -4.27 -23.55
C THR A 50 -7.30 -4.87 -24.60
N THR A 51 -7.26 -6.19 -24.66
CA THR A 51 -6.48 -6.97 -25.62
C THR A 51 -7.40 -7.94 -26.37
N SER A 52 -6.87 -8.64 -27.36
CA SER A 52 -7.62 -9.73 -28.03
C SER A 52 -7.92 -10.93 -27.11
N ALA A 53 -7.18 -11.10 -26.01
CA ALA A 53 -7.45 -12.12 -24.99
C ALA A 53 -8.51 -11.68 -23.95
N GLY A 54 -8.95 -10.42 -23.99
CA GLY A 54 -9.87 -9.83 -23.01
C GLY A 54 -9.31 -8.59 -22.34
N SER A 55 -9.98 -8.14 -21.27
CA SER A 55 -9.61 -6.94 -20.51
C SER A 55 -8.75 -7.27 -19.29
N ALA A 56 -7.95 -6.30 -18.84
CA ALA A 56 -7.22 -6.37 -17.59
C ALA A 56 -7.15 -5.01 -16.88
N ARG A 57 -7.15 -5.05 -15.55
CA ARG A 57 -6.88 -3.91 -14.68
C ARG A 57 -5.40 -3.90 -14.34
N VAL A 58 -4.75 -2.76 -14.51
CA VAL A 58 -3.34 -2.53 -14.21
C VAL A 58 -3.24 -1.46 -13.13
N SER A 59 -2.59 -1.75 -12.00
CA SER A 59 -2.45 -0.79 -10.90
C SER A 59 -1.08 -0.88 -10.23
N ARG A 60 -0.78 0.11 -9.38
CA ARG A 60 0.39 0.05 -8.49
C ARG A 60 0.06 -0.85 -7.31
N ASP A 61 0.90 -1.83 -7.05
CA ASP A 61 0.92 -2.60 -5.81
C ASP A 61 2.11 -2.16 -4.97
N VAL A 62 1.87 -1.73 -3.74
CA VAL A 62 2.92 -1.34 -2.79
C VAL A 62 3.19 -2.56 -1.91
N PRO A 63 4.30 -3.29 -2.10
CA PRO A 63 4.53 -4.48 -1.31
C PRO A 63 4.67 -4.14 0.17
N GLY A 64 4.22 -5.05 1.04
CA GLY A 64 4.07 -4.81 2.48
C GLY A 64 5.36 -4.41 3.21
N ASN A 65 6.53 -4.70 2.64
CA ASN A 65 7.81 -4.24 3.17
C ASN A 65 7.99 -2.71 3.11
N TYR A 66 7.32 -2.00 2.19
CA TYR A 66 7.32 -0.54 2.15
C TYR A 66 6.35 0.06 3.17
N ILE A 67 5.23 -0.61 3.47
CA ILE A 67 4.33 -0.21 4.56
C ILE A 67 5.05 -0.29 5.90
N GLN A 68 5.73 -1.41 6.18
CA GLN A 68 6.52 -1.57 7.42
C GLN A 68 7.63 -0.52 7.56
N GLN A 69 8.30 -0.16 6.45
CA GLN A 69 9.30 0.91 6.47
C GLN A 69 8.66 2.27 6.77
N ALA A 70 7.49 2.55 6.22
CA ALA A 70 6.76 3.79 6.49
C ALA A 70 6.34 3.86 7.97
N ASP A 71 5.85 2.77 8.57
CA ASP A 71 5.51 2.69 10.00
C ASP A 71 6.72 2.97 10.89
N GLN A 72 7.89 2.42 10.55
CA GLN A 72 9.15 2.70 11.27
C GLN A 72 9.55 4.17 11.17
N ILE A 73 9.35 4.79 10.01
CA ILE A 73 9.62 6.22 9.80
C ILE A 73 8.66 7.07 10.65
N LEU A 74 7.37 6.71 10.69
CA LEU A 74 6.34 7.38 11.50
C LEU A 74 6.71 7.30 12.99
N ALA A 75 6.99 6.12 13.52
CA ALA A 75 7.38 5.92 14.92
C ALA A 75 8.64 6.74 15.28
N GLY A 76 9.63 6.75 14.39
CA GLY A 76 10.84 7.56 14.57
C GLY A 76 10.56 9.07 14.53
N MET A 77 9.61 9.53 13.72
CA MET A 77 9.20 10.93 13.65
C MET A 77 8.54 11.38 14.95
N PHE A 78 7.57 10.61 15.46
CA PHE A 78 6.89 10.89 16.72
C PHE A 78 7.87 10.90 17.91
N THR A 79 8.87 10.01 17.90
CA THR A 79 9.91 9.98 18.93
C THR A 79 10.82 11.23 18.88
N ARG A 80 11.19 11.67 17.67
CA ARG A 80 12.12 12.80 17.49
C ARG A 80 11.46 14.16 17.67
N ASN A 81 10.16 14.27 17.42
CA ASN A 81 9.43 15.52 17.50
C ASN A 81 8.08 15.32 18.22
N PRO A 82 8.03 15.52 19.55
CA PRO A 82 6.81 15.32 20.34
C PRO A 82 5.71 16.36 20.03
N ASP A 83 6.02 17.46 19.34
CA ASP A 83 5.01 18.44 18.92
C ASP A 83 4.15 17.93 17.75
N VAL A 84 4.61 16.91 17.02
CA VAL A 84 3.82 16.23 15.99
C VAL A 84 2.98 15.16 16.68
N THR A 85 1.68 15.41 16.87
CA THR A 85 0.78 14.49 17.58
C THR A 85 -0.06 13.62 16.64
N GLY A 86 -0.06 13.89 15.33
CA GLY A 86 -0.76 13.07 14.36
C GLY A 86 -0.42 13.38 12.91
N ILE A 87 -0.53 12.36 12.04
CA ILE A 87 -0.35 12.46 10.59
C ILE A 87 -1.56 11.80 9.91
N THR A 88 -2.35 12.59 9.20
CA THR A 88 -3.58 12.11 8.55
C THR A 88 -3.33 11.70 7.10
N PHE A 89 -3.65 10.44 6.78
CA PHE A 89 -3.70 9.87 5.45
C PHE A 89 -5.11 10.05 4.88
N PRO A 90 -5.29 10.91 3.86
CA PRO A 90 -6.60 11.10 3.25
C PRO A 90 -7.04 9.83 2.53
N ALA A 91 -8.28 9.42 2.74
CA ALA A 91 -8.84 8.27 2.04
C ALA A 91 -9.56 8.74 0.75
N PRO A 92 -9.49 7.96 -0.35
CA PRO A 92 -10.31 8.23 -1.53
C PRO A 92 -11.80 8.03 -1.24
N HIS A 93 -12.64 8.87 -1.85
CA HIS A 93 -14.11 8.76 -1.98
C HIS A 93 -14.87 8.00 -0.89
N GLY A 94 -15.42 8.72 0.09
CA GLY A 94 -16.41 8.19 1.05
C GLY A 94 -15.86 7.31 2.18
N ARG A 95 -14.59 6.93 2.13
CA ARG A 95 -13.91 6.24 3.24
C ARG A 95 -13.39 7.24 4.27
N ALA A 96 -13.36 6.86 5.54
CA ALA A 96 -12.77 7.68 6.59
C ALA A 96 -11.26 7.82 6.36
N ALA A 97 -10.75 9.05 6.50
CA ALA A 97 -9.31 9.28 6.57
C ALA A 97 -8.72 8.55 7.79
N HIS A 98 -7.50 8.05 7.64
CA HIS A 98 -6.77 7.41 8.74
C HIS A 98 -5.79 8.42 9.35
N THR A 99 -5.55 8.36 10.66
CA THR A 99 -4.55 9.22 11.32
C THR A 99 -3.61 8.36 12.14
N ALA A 100 -2.33 8.37 11.77
CA ALA A 100 -1.26 7.80 12.58
C ALA A 100 -0.96 8.75 13.76
N THR A 101 -0.67 8.18 14.92
CA THR A 101 -0.36 8.92 16.17
C THR A 101 0.88 8.33 16.83
N PRO A 102 1.46 8.98 17.87
CA PRO A 102 2.55 8.38 18.65
C PRO A 102 2.22 7.00 19.23
N ASP A 103 0.96 6.77 19.63
CA ASP A 103 0.49 5.49 20.18
C ASP A 103 0.12 4.46 19.10
N ASP A 104 -0.08 4.91 17.86
CA ASP A 104 -0.52 4.10 16.71
C ASP A 104 0.16 4.59 15.41
N PRO A 105 1.47 4.36 15.24
CA PRO A 105 2.26 4.95 14.16
C PRO A 105 2.17 4.16 12.84
N HIS A 106 0.96 3.76 12.44
CA HIS A 106 0.74 2.91 11.26
C HIS A 106 0.14 3.66 10.08
N VAL A 107 0.55 3.31 8.85
CA VAL A 107 0.02 3.91 7.61
C VAL A 107 -1.37 3.38 7.26
N LEU A 108 -1.62 2.08 7.47
CA LEU A 108 -2.89 1.46 7.11
C LEU A 108 -3.82 1.36 8.33
N PRO A 109 -5.11 1.70 8.19
CA PRO A 109 -6.09 1.51 9.27
C PRO A 109 -6.30 0.01 9.60
N HIS A 110 -6.04 -0.87 8.63
CA HIS A 110 -6.15 -2.33 8.76
C HIS A 110 -5.19 -2.91 9.79
N ASP A 111 -4.03 -2.29 10.00
CA ASP A 111 -3.05 -2.78 10.96
C ASP A 111 -3.55 -2.57 12.39
N ARG A 112 -4.37 -1.55 12.68
CA ARG A 112 -5.00 -1.38 13.99
C ARG A 112 -6.06 -2.46 14.25
N ALA A 113 -6.94 -2.72 13.29
CA ALA A 113 -7.98 -3.72 13.45
C ALA A 113 -7.38 -5.13 13.55
N LEU A 114 -6.44 -5.46 12.67
CA LEU A 114 -5.74 -6.75 12.69
C LEU A 114 -4.89 -6.92 13.95
N THR A 115 -4.13 -5.89 14.35
CA THR A 115 -3.34 -5.91 15.59
C THR A 115 -4.23 -6.02 16.82
N ALA A 116 -5.34 -5.29 16.89
CA ALA A 116 -6.28 -5.40 18.00
C ALA A 116 -6.90 -6.80 18.11
N ILE A 117 -7.24 -7.43 16.96
CA ILE A 117 -7.72 -8.81 16.91
C ILE A 117 -6.61 -9.78 17.36
N MET A 118 -5.38 -9.60 16.88
CA MET A 118 -4.23 -10.43 17.24
C MET A 118 -3.87 -10.30 18.73
N ASP A 119 -3.91 -9.08 19.26
CA ASP A 119 -3.68 -8.77 20.68
C ASP A 119 -4.81 -9.33 21.56
N ALA A 120 -6.07 -9.22 21.13
CA ALA A 120 -7.19 -9.84 21.83
C ALA A 120 -7.02 -11.36 21.90
N ARG A 121 -6.53 -12.00 20.83
CA ARG A 121 -6.17 -13.42 20.86
C ARG A 121 -5.00 -13.69 21.80
N GLN A 122 -3.96 -12.85 21.78
CA GLN A 122 -2.79 -12.96 22.66
C GLN A 122 -3.19 -12.87 24.15
N ARG A 123 -4.18 -12.03 24.46
CA ARG A 123 -4.78 -11.89 25.81
C ARG A 123 -5.82 -12.96 26.14
N GLY A 124 -6.15 -13.85 25.20
CA GLY A 124 -7.16 -14.91 25.37
C GLY A 124 -8.61 -14.42 25.35
N GLU A 125 -8.85 -13.19 24.90
CA GLU A 125 -10.17 -12.55 24.84
C GLU A 125 -11.02 -13.04 23.66
N ILE A 126 -10.38 -13.57 22.60
CA ILE A 126 -11.05 -14.18 21.45
C ILE A 126 -10.42 -15.52 21.07
N THR A 127 -11.25 -16.41 20.54
CA THR A 127 -10.83 -17.70 20.00
C THR A 127 -10.22 -17.57 18.60
N ALA A 128 -9.55 -18.63 18.13
CA ALA A 128 -8.98 -18.66 16.79
C ALA A 128 -10.04 -18.54 15.68
N ASP A 129 -11.24 -19.08 15.92
CA ASP A 129 -12.36 -19.01 14.96
C ASP A 129 -12.95 -17.60 14.89
N GLU A 130 -13.07 -16.92 16.04
CA GLU A 130 -13.49 -15.52 16.11
C GLU A 130 -12.47 -14.58 15.48
N MET A 131 -11.17 -14.85 15.65
CA MET A 131 -10.09 -14.15 14.95
C MET A 131 -10.27 -14.22 13.43
N ILE A 132 -10.48 -15.43 12.87
CA ILE A 132 -10.65 -15.60 11.41
C ILE A 132 -11.88 -14.86 10.89
N ALA A 133 -12.98 -14.88 11.65
CA ALA A 133 -14.20 -14.15 11.30
C ALA A 133 -14.00 -12.63 11.29
N GLN A 134 -13.32 -12.09 12.30
CA GLN A 134 -13.07 -10.66 12.43
C GLN A 134 -12.05 -10.14 11.40
N ILE A 135 -11.00 -10.91 11.08
CA ILE A 135 -10.06 -10.58 10.00
C ILE A 135 -10.77 -10.47 8.65
N ARG A 136 -11.70 -11.40 8.38
CA ARG A 136 -12.49 -11.39 7.13
C ARG A 136 -13.41 -10.17 7.03
N GLN A 137 -13.96 -9.70 8.16
CA GLN A 137 -14.80 -8.51 8.20
C GLN A 137 -13.99 -7.21 8.13
N ALA A 138 -12.80 -7.19 8.71
CA ALA A 138 -11.91 -6.04 8.62
C ALA A 138 -11.39 -5.82 7.19
N GLY A 139 -11.17 -6.90 6.42
CA GLY A 139 -10.65 -6.86 5.04
C GLY A 139 -11.61 -6.40 3.93
N ALA A 140 -12.89 -6.14 4.23
CA ALA A 140 -13.91 -5.66 3.29
C ALA A 140 -14.07 -4.13 3.31
#